data_AF-A0A536CF30-F1
#
_entry.id   AF-A0A536CF30-F1
#
_cell.length_a   1.000
_cell.length_b   1.000
_cell.length_c   1.000
_cell.angle_alpha   90.00
_cell.angle_beta   90.00
_cell.angle_gamma   90.00
#
_symmetry.space_group_name_H-M   'P 1'
#
loop_
_entity.id
_entity.type
_entity.pdbx_description
1 polymer ?
#
loop_
_entity_poly.entity_id
_entity_poly.type
_entity_poly.pdbx_seq_one_letter_code
_entity_poly.pdbx_strand_id
1 'polypeptide(L)' 'MRSTILLTGATGFVMANAVRHLAELGHHVVGADLTPPDPALRRFVESLPGRVSVRRPGP' A
#
# COMPACT_ATOMS: atom_id res chain seq x y z
N MET A 1 16.76 -8.10 4.15
CA MET A 1 15.73 -9.12 4.45
C MET A 1 14.41 -8.65 3.87
N ARG A 2 13.61 -9.53 3.27
CA ARG A 2 12.25 -9.20 2.82
C ARG A 2 11.28 -9.51 3.95
N SER A 3 10.45 -8.53 4.31
CA SER A 3 9.45 -8.62 5.38
C SER A 3 8.06 -8.31 4.84
N THR A 4 7.02 -8.78 5.54
CA THR A 4 5.64 -8.30 5.33
C THR A 4 5.40 -7.13 6.28
N ILE A 5 4.88 -6.02 5.74
CA ILE A 5 4.67 -4.76 6.46
C ILE A 5 3.21 -4.35 6.31
N LEU A 6 2.54 -4.10 7.44
CA LEU A 6 1.20 -3.50 7.48
C LEU A 6 1.32 -1.98 7.60
N LEU A 7 0.67 -1.24 6.70
CA LEU A 7 0.56 0.21 6.78
C LEU A 7 -0.90 0.63 6.91
N THR A 8 -1.22 1.36 7.98
CA THR A 8 -2.56 1.94 8.20
C THR A 8 -2.65 3.34 7.61
N GLY A 9 -3.85 3.77 7.18
CA GLY A 9 -4.02 5.04 6.46
C GLY A 9 -3.33 5.00 5.09
N ALA A 10 -3.21 3.80 4.50
CA ALA A 10 -2.41 3.52 3.31
C ALA A 10 -2.78 4.34 2.06
N THR A 11 -3.97 4.93 2.03
CA THR A 11 -4.43 5.79 0.95
C THR A 11 -4.12 7.27 1.16
N GLY A 12 -3.70 7.66 2.36
CA GLY A 12 -3.23 9.01 2.64
C GLY A 12 -1.97 9.35 1.84
N PHE A 13 -1.81 10.63 1.50
CA PHE A 13 -0.71 11.13 0.66
C PHE A 13 0.68 10.63 1.10
N VAL A 14 0.98 10.70 2.40
CA VAL A 14 2.26 10.25 2.95
C VAL A 14 2.40 8.74 2.85
N MET A 15 1.36 8.00 3.22
CA MET A 15 1.42 6.54 3.30
C MET A 15 1.48 5.90 1.92
N ALA A 16 0.82 6.47 0.90
CA ALA A 16 0.95 6.03 -0.48
C ALA A 16 2.40 6.08 -0.97
N ASN A 17 3.16 7.09 -0.57
CA ASN A 17 4.58 7.21 -0.90
C ASN A 17 5.44 6.22 -0.09
N ALA A 18 5.09 5.95 1.17
CA ALA A 18 5.75 4.91 1.96
C ALA A 18 5.53 3.51 1.38
N VAL A 19 4.30 3.21 0.91
CA VAL A 19 3.96 1.96 0.21
C VAL A 19 4.88 1.77 -1.00
N ARG A 20 5.02 2.79 -1.85
CA ARG A 20 5.94 2.76 -2.99
C ARG A 20 7.36 2.43 -2.57
N HIS A 21 7.90 3.20 -1.62
CA HIS A 21 9.29 3.04 -1.22
C HIS A 21 9.58 1.64 -0.67
N LEU A 22 8.70 1.09 0.17
CA LEU A 22 8.86 -0.25 0.73
C LEU A 22 8.71 -1.35 -0.33
N ALA A 23 7.79 -1.19 -1.28
CA ALA A 23 7.63 -2.11 -2.40
C ALA A 23 8.88 -2.14 -3.30
N GLU A 24 9.45 -0.97 -3.62
CA GLU A 24 10.71 -0.83 -4.38
C GLU A 24 11.89 -1.51 -3.68
N LEU A 25 11.94 -1.48 -2.34
CA LEU A 25 12.93 -2.22 -1.54
C LEU A 25 12.68 -3.74 -1.50
N GLY A 26 11.59 -4.22 -2.11
CA GLY A 26 11.24 -5.64 -2.25
C GLY A 26 10.43 -6.21 -1.08
N HIS A 27 9.91 -5.38 -0.18
CA HIS A 27 8.99 -5.81 0.88
C HIS A 27 7.61 -6.16 0.33
N HIS A 28 6.89 -7.01 1.08
CA HIS A 28 5.47 -7.26 0.84
C HIS A 28 4.66 -6.25 1.66
N VAL A 29 3.90 -5.38 1.01
CA VAL A 29 3.19 -4.29 1.70
C VAL A 29 1.70 -4.56 1.71
N VAL A 30 1.10 -4.60 2.90
CA VAL A 30 -0.34 -4.70 3.09
C VAL A 30 -0.83 -3.34 3.57
N GLY A 31 -1.61 -2.65 2.73
CA GLY A 31 -2.28 -1.41 3.08
C GLY A 31 -3.62 -1.68 3.78
N ALA A 32 -3.88 -0.94 4.85
CA ALA A 32 -5.17 -0.91 5.52
C ALA A 32 -5.68 0.52 5.58
N ASP A 33 -6.92 0.74 5.13
CA ASP A 33 -7.53 2.08 5.15
C ASP A 33 -9.05 1.99 5.22
N LEU A 34 -9.69 3.00 5.80
CA LEU A 34 -11.15 3.10 5.87
C LEU A 34 -11.76 3.35 4.50
N THR A 35 -11.07 4.14 3.67
CA THR A 35 -11.51 4.46 2.31
C THR A 35 -10.75 3.62 1.29
N PRO A 36 -11.42 3.12 0.23
CA PRO A 36 -10.72 2.49 -0.87
C PRO A 36 -9.82 3.51 -1.59
N PRO A 37 -8.72 3.07 -2.23
CA PRO A 37 -7.91 3.96 -3.04
C PRO A 37 -8.73 4.51 -4.20
N ASP A 38 -8.56 5.80 -4.49
CA ASP A 38 -9.13 6.41 -5.70
C ASP A 38 -8.51 5.79 -6.98
N PRO A 39 -9.07 6.03 -8.18
CA PRO A 39 -8.55 5.44 -9.41
C PRO A 39 -7.09 5.77 -9.72
N ALA A 40 -6.61 6.95 -9.35
CA ALA A 40 -5.23 7.36 -9.61
C ALA A 40 -4.27 6.61 -8.67
N LEU A 41 -4.58 6.58 -7.38
CA LEU A 41 -3.82 5.83 -6.39
C LEU A 41 -3.84 4.32 -6.69
N ARG A 42 -4.98 3.79 -7.14
CA ARG A 42 -5.09 2.39 -7.52
C ARG A 42 -4.14 2.03 -8.66
N ARG A 43 -4.14 2.83 -9.75
CA ARG A 43 -3.20 2.64 -10.88
C ARG A 43 -1.75 2.78 -10.45
N PHE A 44 -1.47 3.73 -9.56
CA PHE A 44 -0.15 3.94 -9.00
C PHE A 44 0.33 2.72 -8.21
N VAL A 45 -0.53 2.13 -7.37
CA VAL A 45 -0.19 0.95 -6.57
C VAL A 45 -0.03 -0.30 -7.46
N GLU A 46 -0.89 -0.47 -8.46
CA GLU A 46 -0.85 -1.60 -9.40
C GLU A 46 0.40 -1.60 -10.30
N SER A 47 1.05 -0.44 -10.50
CA SER A 47 2.30 -0.35 -11.26
C SER A 47 3.56 -0.67 -10.44
N LEU A 48 3.44 -0.83 -9.13
CA LEU A 48 4.60 -1.05 -8.26
C LEU A 48 5.14 -2.47 -8.36
N PRO A 49 6.48 -2.65 -8.37
CA PRO A 49 7.08 -3.97 -8.27
C PRO A 49 6.82 -4.55 -6.88
N GLY A 50 6.16 -5.70 -6.81
CA GLY A 50 5.85 -6.39 -5.55
C GLY A 50 4.37 -6.74 -5.44
N ARG A 51 3.95 -7.05 -4.22
CA ARG A 51 2.56 -7.41 -3.94
C ARG A 51 2.03 -6.40 -2.92
N VAL A 52 1.17 -5.51 -3.42
CA VAL A 52 0.48 -4.51 -2.62
C VAL A 52 -1.00 -4.82 -2.64
N SER A 53 -1.63 -4.86 -1.47
CA SER A 53 -3.09 -4.96 -1.38
C SER A 53 -3.60 -3.95 -0.37
N VAL A 54 -4.62 -3.18 -0.74
CA VAL A 54 -5.32 -2.27 0.18
C VAL A 54 -6.63 -2.92 0.58
N ARG A 55 -6.86 -3.04 1.89
CA ARG A 55 -8.09 -3.63 2.44
C ARG A 55 -8.72 -2.69 3.45
N ARG A 56 -10.05 -2.72 3.52
CA ARG A 56 -10.76 -2.12 4.65
C ARG A 56 -10.51 -2.98 5.89
N PRO A 57 -10.11 -2.41 7.04
CA PRO A 57 -10.10 -3.14 8.30
C PRO A 57 -11.49 -3.74 8.55
N GLY A 58 -11.54 -4.99 9.02
CA GLY A 58 -12.80 -5.57 9.48
C GLY A 58 -13.39 -4.77 10.65
N PRO A 59 -14.66 -5.01 11.01
CA PRO A 59 -15.23 -4.50 12.25
C PRO A 59 -14.41 -4.95 13.48
#